data_AF-R1G4T1-F1
#
_entry.id   AF-R1G4T1-F1
#
_cell.length_a   1.000
_cell.length_b   1.000
_cell.length_c   1.000
_cell.angle_alpha   90.00
_cell.angle_beta   90.00
_cell.angle_gamma   90.00
#
_symmetry.space_group_name_H-M   'P 1'
#
loop_
_entity.id
_entity.type
_entity.pdbx_description
1 polymer ?
#
loop_
_entity_poly.entity_id
_entity_poly.type
_entity_poly.pdbx_seq_one_letter_code
_entity_poly.pdbx_strand_id
1 'polypeptide(L)'
;LDNGGPEDAVLAEVDALWADRLVPFEANVRLRRPRPPMSPKIAGYDLTWPAQAERVLARVRAAAGHLARRADHIGSTAVPGLPAKDILDLQLTVSTLDDADALGDLLADAGFPRLAGDWCDDAQDGEGTWPKRMHVGGDPRRPVNLHVRSVETPAWRLALLFRDYLRANPDERDDYRDVKLRLAEAHAADPTFEAYADEKQEFVNGVFARAEKWAAATGWTP
;
A
#
# COMPACT_ATOMS: atom_id res chain seq x y z
N LEU A 1 -13.72 17.02 -10.36
CA LEU A 1 -15.00 17.61 -10.83
C LEU A 1 -14.61 18.57 -11.91
N ASP A 2 -14.89 18.19 -13.15
CA ASP A 2 -14.81 19.12 -14.27
C ASP A 2 -16.08 19.97 -14.22
N ASN A 3 -15.93 21.29 -14.21
CA ASN A 3 -17.05 22.23 -14.17
C ASN A 3 -17.20 22.98 -15.51
N GLY A 4 -16.65 22.43 -16.60
CA GLY A 4 -16.77 23.00 -17.94
C GLY A 4 -18.07 22.64 -18.68
N GLY A 5 -18.87 21.72 -18.13
CA GLY A 5 -20.10 21.22 -18.75
C GLY A 5 -21.38 21.95 -18.35
N PRO A 6 -22.54 21.48 -18.83
CA PRO A 6 -23.86 21.94 -18.40
C PRO A 6 -24.08 21.79 -16.88
N GLU A 7 -24.86 22.70 -16.29
CA GLU A 7 -25.10 22.75 -14.85
C GLU A 7 -25.67 21.44 -14.29
N ASP A 8 -26.63 20.83 -14.99
CA ASP A 8 -27.25 19.57 -14.59
C ASP A 8 -26.25 18.40 -14.56
N ALA A 9 -25.32 18.35 -15.52
CA ALA A 9 -24.25 17.36 -15.54
C ALA A 9 -23.28 17.52 -14.36
N VAL A 10 -22.90 18.77 -14.05
CA VAL A 10 -22.03 19.08 -12.90
C VAL A 10 -22.73 18.73 -11.58
N LEU A 11 -24.00 19.09 -11.44
CA LEU A 11 -24.79 18.75 -10.24
C LEU A 11 -24.89 17.23 -10.06
N ALA A 12 -25.10 16.48 -11.15
CA ALA A 12 -25.10 15.01 -11.10
C ALA A 12 -23.74 14.43 -10.66
N GLU A 13 -22.61 14.98 -11.12
CA GLU A 13 -21.28 14.57 -10.64
C GLU A 13 -21.07 14.88 -9.15
N VAL A 14 -21.55 16.03 -8.69
CA VAL A 14 -21.48 16.42 -7.27
C VAL A 14 -22.33 15.50 -6.41
N ASP A 15 -23.56 15.20 -6.83
CA ASP A 15 -24.46 14.28 -6.13
C ASP A 15 -23.85 12.88 -6.03
N ALA A 16 -23.25 12.38 -7.12
CA ALA A 16 -22.55 11.09 -7.13
C ALA A 16 -21.31 11.11 -6.22
N LEU A 17 -20.51 12.18 -6.24
CA LEU A 17 -19.36 12.33 -5.32
C LEU A 17 -19.83 12.31 -3.86
N TRP A 18 -20.91 13.02 -3.56
CA TRP A 18 -21.48 13.09 -2.23
C TRP A 18 -21.98 11.72 -1.75
N ALA A 19 -22.90 11.12 -2.50
CA ALA A 19 -23.56 9.88 -2.13
C ALA A 19 -22.62 8.67 -2.14
N ASP A 20 -21.76 8.54 -3.15
CA ASP A 20 -20.98 7.32 -3.36
C ASP A 20 -19.60 7.35 -2.69
N ARG A 21 -19.13 8.53 -2.26
CA ARG A 21 -17.80 8.67 -1.66
C ARG A 21 -17.81 9.40 -0.34
N LEU A 22 -18.34 10.62 -0.28
CA LEU A 22 -18.18 11.46 0.92
C LEU A 22 -19.00 10.94 2.10
N VAL A 23 -20.28 10.62 1.90
CA VAL A 23 -21.14 10.02 2.93
C VAL A 23 -20.59 8.70 3.46
N PRO A 24 -20.26 7.68 2.62
CA PRO A 24 -19.70 6.44 3.13
C PRO A 24 -18.30 6.63 3.74
N PHE A 25 -17.48 7.54 3.21
CA PHE A 25 -16.16 7.80 3.80
C PHE A 25 -16.28 8.44 5.18
N GLU A 26 -17.15 9.44 5.37
CA GLU A 26 -17.45 10.01 6.69
C GLU A 26 -17.86 8.92 7.67
N ALA A 27 -18.80 8.06 7.27
CA ALA A 27 -19.30 7.00 8.14
C ALA A 27 -18.18 6.03 8.52
N ASN A 28 -17.29 5.70 7.58
CA ASN A 28 -16.12 4.85 7.83
C ASN A 28 -15.14 5.50 8.81
N VAL A 29 -14.86 6.81 8.68
CA VAL A 29 -14.00 7.54 9.61
C VAL A 29 -14.61 7.56 11.01
N ARG A 30 -15.86 8.05 11.13
CA ARG A 30 -16.55 8.20 12.42
C ARG A 30 -16.74 6.87 13.15
N LEU A 31 -17.00 5.79 12.41
CA LEU A 31 -17.18 4.45 12.98
C LEU A 31 -15.86 3.66 13.07
N ARG A 32 -14.73 4.24 12.65
CA ARG A 32 -13.41 3.60 12.55
C ARG A 32 -13.45 2.27 11.81
N ARG A 33 -14.16 2.23 10.68
CA ARG A 33 -14.37 1.04 9.84
C ARG A 33 -13.55 1.10 8.57
N PRO A 34 -12.98 -0.03 8.13
CA PRO A 34 -12.37 -0.11 6.82
C PRO A 34 -13.43 0.11 5.74
N ARG A 35 -13.00 0.50 4.54
CA ARG A 35 -13.88 0.44 3.37
C ARG A 35 -14.36 -1.01 3.13
N PRO A 36 -15.52 -1.22 2.47
CA PRO A 36 -15.95 -2.56 2.07
C PRO A 36 -14.90 -3.27 1.20
N PRO A 37 -14.78 -4.61 1.30
CA PRO A 37 -13.91 -5.39 0.43
C PRO A 37 -14.19 -5.12 -1.05
N MET A 38 -13.17 -5.23 -1.90
CA MET A 38 -13.35 -5.24 -3.35
C MET A 38 -12.54 -6.39 -3.93
N SER A 39 -13.06 -7.03 -4.98
CA SER A 39 -12.28 -7.96 -5.79
C SER A 39 -11.21 -7.16 -6.54
N PRO A 40 -9.92 -7.33 -6.21
CA PRO A 40 -8.89 -6.49 -6.78
C PRO A 40 -8.53 -6.99 -8.18
N LYS A 41 -8.80 -6.17 -9.20
CA LYS A 41 -8.43 -6.46 -10.60
C LYS A 41 -7.05 -5.89 -10.88
N ILE A 42 -6.18 -6.68 -11.51
CA ILE A 42 -4.92 -6.17 -12.04
C ILE A 42 -5.22 -5.30 -13.25
N ALA A 43 -4.69 -4.08 -13.25
CA ALA A 43 -4.74 -3.15 -14.37
C ALA A 43 -3.33 -2.73 -14.78
N GLY A 44 -3.22 -2.14 -15.97
CA GLY A 44 -1.99 -1.47 -16.39
C GLY A 44 -1.58 -0.36 -15.43
N TYR A 45 -0.31 0.05 -15.50
CA TYR A 45 0.21 1.09 -14.61
C TYR A 45 -0.52 2.43 -14.81
N ASP A 46 -1.11 2.98 -13.76
CA ASP A 46 -1.72 4.31 -13.77
C ASP A 46 -0.67 5.37 -13.41
N LEU A 47 -0.41 6.28 -14.37
CA LEU A 47 0.54 7.38 -14.21
C LEU A 47 0.18 8.35 -13.09
N THR A 48 -1.07 8.33 -12.61
CA THR A 48 -1.54 9.19 -11.53
C THR A 48 -1.31 8.59 -10.13
N TRP A 49 -0.97 7.30 -10.01
CA TRP A 49 -0.71 6.65 -8.71
C TRP A 49 0.30 7.37 -7.83
N PRO A 50 1.46 7.86 -8.33
CA PRO A 50 2.40 8.60 -7.49
C PRO A 50 1.79 9.85 -6.86
N ALA A 51 1.04 10.64 -7.64
CA ALA A 51 0.40 11.85 -7.14
C ALA A 51 -0.74 11.54 -6.16
N GLN A 52 -1.46 10.43 -6.38
CA GLN A 52 -2.47 9.95 -5.44
C GLN A 52 -1.84 9.50 -4.12
N ALA A 53 -0.76 8.72 -4.18
CA ALA A 53 -0.02 8.26 -3.01
C ALA A 53 0.54 9.42 -2.19
N GLU A 54 1.15 10.43 -2.82
CA GLU A 54 1.66 11.60 -2.09
C GLU A 54 0.55 12.38 -1.37
N ARG A 55 -0.65 12.51 -1.95
CA ARG A 55 -1.79 13.14 -1.24
C ARG A 55 -2.21 12.35 0.01
N VAL A 56 -2.18 11.02 -0.07
CA VAL A 56 -2.50 10.15 1.07
C VAL A 56 -1.37 10.21 2.11
N LEU A 57 -0.12 10.14 1.69
CA LEU A 57 1.06 10.23 2.56
C LEU A 57 1.14 11.59 3.26
N ALA A 58 0.77 12.69 2.60
CA ALA A 58 0.69 14.00 3.26
C ALA A 58 -0.30 13.99 4.45
N ARG A 59 -1.45 13.32 4.30
CA ARG A 59 -2.41 13.14 5.41
C ARG A 59 -1.85 12.24 6.51
N VAL A 60 -1.21 11.13 6.15
CA VAL A 60 -0.56 10.22 7.11
C VAL A 60 0.54 10.94 7.90
N ARG A 61 1.42 11.70 7.23
CA ARG A 61 2.47 12.51 7.86
C ARG A 61 1.88 13.55 8.81
N ALA A 62 0.82 14.25 8.41
CA ALA A 62 0.14 15.22 9.25
C ALA A 62 -0.47 14.59 10.50
N ALA A 63 -1.10 13.41 10.38
CA ALA A 63 -1.67 12.69 11.51
C ALA A 63 -0.61 12.12 12.46
N ALA A 64 0.50 11.62 11.91
CA ALA A 64 1.55 10.98 12.69
C ALA A 64 2.49 11.98 13.40
N GLY A 65 2.61 13.20 12.86
CA GLY A 65 3.42 14.26 13.46
C GLY A 65 4.86 13.82 13.71
N HIS A 66 5.34 14.04 14.94
CA HIS A 66 6.73 13.75 15.32
C HIS A 66 7.05 12.25 15.47
N LEU A 67 6.03 11.38 15.54
CA LEU A 67 6.25 9.92 15.60
C LEU A 67 6.64 9.34 14.23
N ALA A 68 6.35 10.06 13.15
CA ALA A 68 6.77 9.66 11.81
C ALA A 68 8.26 9.92 11.60
N ARG A 69 9.03 8.85 11.38
CA ARG A 69 10.42 8.96 10.88
C ARG A 69 10.44 9.25 9.39
N ARG A 70 9.58 8.56 8.64
CA ARG A 70 9.36 8.73 7.19
C ARG A 70 8.05 8.09 6.77
N ALA A 71 7.52 8.52 5.63
CA ALA A 71 6.36 7.90 5.02
C ALA A 71 6.58 7.79 3.50
N ASP A 72 6.37 6.61 2.95
CA ASP A 72 6.80 6.25 1.60
C ASP A 72 5.72 5.48 0.84
N HIS A 73 5.62 5.72 -0.47
CA HIS A 73 4.86 4.87 -1.38
C HIS A 73 5.69 3.63 -1.70
N ILE A 74 5.11 2.44 -1.45
CA ILE A 74 5.74 1.14 -1.65
C ILE A 74 4.82 0.24 -2.51
N GLY A 75 5.20 -1.04 -2.65
CA GLY A 75 4.42 -2.02 -3.41
C GLY A 75 4.42 -1.78 -4.92
N SER A 76 3.57 -2.51 -5.63
CA SER A 76 3.61 -2.52 -7.10
C SER A 76 3.19 -1.18 -7.72
N THR A 77 2.25 -0.47 -7.09
CA THR A 77 1.78 0.85 -7.59
C THR A 77 2.86 1.93 -7.50
N ALA A 78 3.92 1.71 -6.70
CA ALA A 78 5.08 2.58 -6.62
C ALA A 78 6.13 2.32 -7.72
N VAL A 79 6.01 1.28 -8.55
CA VAL A 79 7.00 0.94 -9.58
C VAL A 79 6.46 1.33 -10.97
N PRO A 80 7.02 2.34 -11.64
CA PRO A 80 6.56 2.76 -12.97
C PRO A 80 6.57 1.64 -14.00
N GLY A 81 5.45 1.52 -14.73
CA GLY A 81 5.25 0.50 -15.77
C GLY A 81 4.85 -0.88 -15.25
N LEU A 82 4.72 -1.07 -13.94
CA LEU A 82 4.36 -2.35 -13.35
C LEU A 82 2.82 -2.48 -13.17
N PRO A 83 2.15 -3.45 -13.82
CA PRO A 83 0.73 -3.72 -13.60
C PRO A 83 0.44 -4.10 -12.15
N ALA A 84 -0.67 -3.61 -11.60
CA ALA A 84 -1.00 -3.80 -10.19
C ALA A 84 -2.50 -3.78 -9.97
N LYS A 85 -2.90 -4.30 -8.79
CA LYS A 85 -4.21 -4.02 -8.21
C LYS A 85 -4.26 -2.51 -7.90
N ASP A 86 -5.39 -1.84 -8.17
CA ASP A 86 -5.58 -0.41 -7.84
C ASP A 86 -5.76 -0.19 -6.32
N ILE A 87 -4.71 -0.55 -5.56
CA ILE A 87 -4.59 -0.41 -4.12
C ILE A 87 -3.21 0.21 -3.87
N LEU A 88 -3.18 1.33 -3.16
CA LEU A 88 -1.94 1.98 -2.79
C LEU A 88 -1.37 1.31 -1.54
N ASP A 89 -0.20 0.70 -1.66
CA ASP A 89 0.56 0.22 -0.49
C ASP A 89 1.49 1.34 -0.01
N LEU A 90 1.28 1.79 1.22
CA LEU A 90 2.03 2.86 1.85
C LEU A 90 2.73 2.33 3.09
N GLN A 91 3.88 2.92 3.40
CA GLN A 91 4.62 2.64 4.61
C GLN A 91 4.77 3.90 5.45
N LEU A 92 4.49 3.79 6.74
CA LEU A 92 4.93 4.74 7.76
C LEU A 92 6.00 4.05 8.61
N THR A 93 7.19 4.63 8.67
CA THR A 93 8.27 4.14 9.54
C THR A 93 8.27 4.93 10.83
N VAL A 94 8.34 4.22 11.95
CA VAL A 94 8.34 4.78 13.31
C VAL A 94 9.55 4.28 14.09
N SER A 95 9.76 4.84 15.27
CA SER A 95 10.92 4.49 16.09
C SER A 95 10.78 3.14 16.80
N THR A 96 9.60 2.87 17.35
CA THR A 96 9.29 1.63 18.06
C THR A 96 7.90 1.12 17.70
N LEU A 97 7.56 -0.13 18.08
CA LEU A 97 6.18 -0.60 17.97
C LEU A 97 5.21 0.10 18.93
N ASP A 98 5.69 0.60 20.06
CA ASP A 98 4.87 1.42 20.97
C ASP A 98 4.46 2.73 20.30
N ASP A 99 5.35 3.35 19.51
CA ASP A 99 4.99 4.52 18.69
C ASP A 99 3.93 4.14 17.65
N ALA A 100 4.03 2.94 17.04
CA ALA A 100 3.03 2.45 16.10
C ALA A 100 1.66 2.25 16.79
N ASP A 101 1.65 1.78 18.05
CA ASP A 101 0.44 1.63 18.84
C ASP A 101 -0.18 2.98 19.21
N ALA A 102 0.64 3.96 19.60
CA ALA A 102 0.20 5.32 19.94
C ALA A 102 -0.44 6.05 18.73
N LEU A 103 -0.08 5.67 17.51
CA LEU A 103 -0.66 6.20 16.27
C LEU A 103 -2.04 5.63 15.93
N GLY A 104 -2.51 4.59 16.63
CA GLY A 104 -3.75 3.88 16.34
C GLY A 104 -4.94 4.82 16.08
N ASP A 105 -5.22 5.67 17.07
CA ASP A 105 -6.35 6.59 17.06
C ASP A 105 -6.13 7.80 16.14
N LEU A 106 -4.90 8.35 16.11
CA LEU A 106 -4.55 9.48 15.25
C LEU A 106 -4.71 9.13 13.77
N LEU A 107 -4.26 7.93 13.37
CA LEU A 107 -4.43 7.43 12.01
C LEU A 107 -5.90 7.09 11.72
N ALA A 108 -6.63 6.53 12.68
CA ALA A 108 -8.06 6.25 12.51
C ALA A 108 -8.87 7.53 12.27
N ASP A 109 -8.63 8.58 13.04
CA ASP A 109 -9.29 9.89 12.88
C ASP A 109 -8.92 10.57 11.55
N ALA A 110 -7.73 10.26 11.01
CA ALA A 110 -7.32 10.66 9.66
C ALA A 110 -7.90 9.78 8.52
N GLY A 111 -8.73 8.79 8.86
CA GLY A 111 -9.40 7.88 7.93
C GLY A 111 -8.61 6.62 7.58
N PHE A 112 -7.67 6.22 8.44
CA PHE A 112 -6.91 4.98 8.35
C PHE A 112 -7.12 4.11 9.59
N PRO A 113 -8.31 3.51 9.78
CA PRO A 113 -8.56 2.62 10.90
C PRO A 113 -7.57 1.46 10.93
N ARG A 114 -7.17 1.09 12.15
CA ARG A 114 -6.32 -0.07 12.42
C ARG A 114 -7.10 -1.36 12.19
N LEU A 115 -6.48 -2.33 11.52
CA LEU A 115 -6.99 -3.68 11.46
C LEU A 115 -6.65 -4.41 12.76
N ALA A 116 -7.62 -5.15 13.29
CA ALA A 116 -7.40 -6.03 14.44
C ALA A 116 -6.47 -7.20 14.06
N GLY A 117 -5.90 -7.84 15.08
CA GLY A 117 -5.00 -8.98 14.93
C GLY A 117 -3.53 -8.63 15.01
N ASP A 118 -2.71 -9.68 15.10
CA ASP A 118 -1.25 -9.58 15.17
C ASP A 118 -0.67 -9.67 13.76
N TRP A 119 -0.26 -8.53 13.23
CA TRP A 119 0.30 -8.43 11.89
C TRP A 119 1.82 -8.48 11.95
N CYS A 120 2.41 -9.23 11.03
CA CYS A 120 3.86 -9.31 10.89
C CYS A 120 4.30 -9.34 9.41
N ASP A 121 5.59 -9.13 9.19
CA ASP A 121 6.29 -9.50 7.95
C ASP A 121 7.16 -10.73 8.22
N ASP A 122 7.32 -11.60 7.22
CA ASP A 122 8.18 -12.77 7.34
C ASP A 122 9.66 -12.38 7.27
N ALA A 123 10.47 -13.01 8.12
CA ALA A 123 11.91 -12.88 8.04
C ALA A 123 12.45 -13.56 6.77
N GLN A 124 13.44 -12.95 6.11
CA GLN A 124 13.96 -13.47 4.84
C GLN A 124 14.75 -14.78 4.98
N ASP A 125 15.32 -15.03 6.15
CA ASP A 125 15.97 -16.29 6.51
C ASP A 125 14.96 -17.39 6.86
N GLY A 126 13.66 -17.07 6.88
CA GLY A 126 12.59 -17.96 7.31
C GLY A 126 12.52 -18.16 8.83
N GLU A 127 13.35 -17.46 9.60
CA GLU A 127 13.45 -17.63 11.05
C GLU A 127 12.69 -16.51 11.78
N GLY A 128 11.38 -16.73 11.92
CA GLY A 128 10.51 -15.88 12.71
C GLY A 128 9.86 -14.76 11.92
N THR A 129 9.33 -13.77 12.65
CA THR A 129 8.49 -12.72 12.08
C THR A 129 8.81 -11.37 12.70
N TRP A 130 8.59 -10.30 11.94
CA TRP A 130 8.78 -8.93 12.37
C TRP A 130 7.42 -8.28 12.60
N PRO A 131 7.05 -7.98 13.85
CA PRO A 131 5.75 -7.40 14.14
C PRO A 131 5.60 -5.99 13.52
N LYS A 132 4.39 -5.69 13.07
CA LYS A 132 3.99 -4.40 12.49
C LYS A 132 2.58 -4.04 12.95
N ARG A 133 2.11 -2.83 12.57
CA ARG A 133 0.68 -2.48 12.61
C ARG A 133 0.16 -2.31 11.20
N MET A 134 -1.06 -2.78 10.98
CA MET A 134 -1.74 -2.67 9.70
C MET A 134 -2.94 -1.74 9.82
N HIS A 135 -2.98 -0.75 8.95
CA HIS A 135 -4.10 0.18 8.79
C HIS A 135 -4.59 0.10 7.34
N VAL A 136 -5.84 0.47 7.11
CA VAL A 136 -6.41 0.53 5.76
C VAL A 136 -7.19 1.81 5.55
N GLY A 137 -7.29 2.28 4.32
CA GLY A 137 -8.08 3.46 3.98
C GLY A 137 -9.58 3.24 4.17
N GLY A 138 -10.24 4.19 4.82
CA GLY A 138 -11.71 4.26 4.91
C GLY A 138 -12.39 4.82 3.65
N ASP A 139 -11.64 5.43 2.73
CA ASP A 139 -12.19 6.00 1.49
C ASP A 139 -12.60 4.88 0.51
N PRO A 140 -13.89 4.74 0.18
CA PRO A 140 -14.36 3.64 -0.67
C PRO A 140 -13.83 3.73 -2.11
N ARG A 141 -13.42 4.91 -2.58
CA ARG A 141 -12.95 5.13 -3.95
C ARG A 141 -11.42 5.15 -4.05
N ARG A 142 -10.70 5.09 -2.92
CA ARG A 142 -9.23 5.02 -2.91
C ARG A 142 -8.71 4.01 -1.90
N PRO A 143 -8.63 2.73 -2.31
CA PRO A 143 -8.08 1.68 -1.48
C PRO A 143 -6.63 1.97 -1.10
N VAL A 144 -6.34 1.86 0.19
CA VAL A 144 -5.00 2.07 0.76
C VAL A 144 -4.73 0.95 1.76
N ASN A 145 -3.55 0.37 1.66
CA ASN A 145 -2.91 -0.41 2.70
C ASN A 145 -1.84 0.47 3.34
N LEU A 146 -1.87 0.65 4.65
CA LEU A 146 -0.88 1.42 5.38
C LEU A 146 -0.17 0.52 6.38
N HIS A 147 1.08 0.18 6.05
CA HIS A 147 1.98 -0.57 6.91
C HIS A 147 2.71 0.38 7.84
N VAL A 148 2.59 0.19 9.16
CA VAL A 148 3.38 0.92 10.14
C VAL A 148 4.46 -0.01 10.69
N ARG A 149 5.72 0.30 10.40
CA ARG A 149 6.88 -0.55 10.73
C ARG A 149 7.89 0.20 11.59
N SER A 150 8.45 -0.48 12.59
CA SER A 150 9.52 0.05 13.45
C SER A 150 10.88 -0.05 12.77
N VAL A 151 11.80 0.87 13.07
CA VAL A 151 13.21 0.77 12.67
C VAL A 151 13.98 -0.34 13.39
N GLU A 152 13.40 -0.91 14.44
CA GLU A 152 13.97 -2.04 15.21
C GLU A 152 14.06 -3.34 14.40
N THR A 153 13.35 -3.44 13.28
CA THR A 153 13.40 -4.59 12.37
C THR A 153 13.79 -4.16 10.95
N PRO A 154 14.35 -5.05 10.12
CA PRO A 154 14.74 -4.66 8.76
C PRO A 154 13.54 -4.51 7.81
N ALA A 155 12.33 -4.90 8.21
CA ALA A 155 11.13 -4.96 7.36
C ALA A 155 10.84 -3.63 6.64
N TRP A 156 10.99 -2.49 7.32
CA TRP A 156 10.76 -1.17 6.72
C TRP A 156 11.75 -0.89 5.57
N ARG A 157 13.02 -1.27 5.76
CA ARG A 157 14.09 -1.05 4.79
C ARG A 157 13.88 -1.93 3.57
N LEU A 158 13.49 -3.19 3.81
CA LEU A 158 13.25 -4.18 2.78
C LEU A 158 12.11 -3.79 1.83
N ALA A 159 11.02 -3.23 2.37
CA ALA A 159 9.92 -2.73 1.53
C ALA A 159 10.38 -1.61 0.57
N LEU A 160 11.28 -0.73 1.02
CA LEU A 160 11.87 0.33 0.19
C LEU A 160 12.87 -0.24 -0.81
N LEU A 161 13.71 -1.17 -0.36
CA LEU A 161 14.70 -1.86 -1.20
C LEU A 161 14.02 -2.56 -2.37
N PHE A 162 12.95 -3.32 -2.12
CA PHE A 162 12.22 -4.02 -3.17
C PHE A 162 11.69 -3.05 -4.24
N ARG A 163 11.07 -1.95 -3.81
CA ARG A 163 10.56 -0.89 -4.72
C ARG A 163 11.69 -0.32 -5.57
N ASP A 164 12.78 0.11 -4.93
CA ASP A 164 13.85 0.82 -5.63
C ASP A 164 14.68 -0.13 -6.51
N TYR A 165 14.85 -1.38 -6.10
CA TYR A 165 15.45 -2.43 -6.91
C TYR A 165 14.68 -2.64 -8.22
N LEU A 166 13.35 -2.82 -8.16
CA LEU A 166 12.52 -3.00 -9.36
C LEU A 166 12.49 -1.75 -10.24
N ARG A 167 12.60 -0.55 -9.67
CA ARG A 167 12.72 0.69 -10.47
C ARG A 167 14.04 0.76 -11.23
N ALA A 168 15.13 0.28 -10.64
CA ALA A 168 16.46 0.32 -11.23
C ALA A 168 16.77 -0.86 -12.17
N ASN A 169 16.00 -1.95 -12.09
CA ASN A 169 16.26 -3.20 -12.83
C ASN A 169 15.02 -3.60 -13.65
N PRO A 170 14.88 -3.10 -14.89
CA PRO A 170 13.71 -3.37 -15.74
C PRO A 170 13.44 -4.85 -16.00
N ASP A 171 14.48 -5.68 -16.13
CA ASP A 171 14.33 -7.12 -16.36
C ASP A 171 13.65 -7.80 -15.16
N GLU A 172 14.06 -7.44 -13.93
CA GLU A 172 13.45 -7.97 -12.70
C GLU A 172 12.00 -7.48 -12.51
N ARG A 173 11.72 -6.24 -12.92
CA ARG A 173 10.35 -5.72 -12.95
C ARG A 173 9.47 -6.50 -13.93
N ASP A 174 10.01 -6.83 -15.09
CA ASP A 174 9.30 -7.55 -16.15
C ASP A 174 9.09 -9.03 -15.77
N ASP A 175 10.07 -9.69 -15.14
CA ASP A 175 9.89 -11.00 -14.54
C ASP A 175 8.78 -10.98 -13.46
N TYR A 176 8.81 -9.97 -12.59
CA TYR A 176 7.78 -9.82 -11.56
C TYR A 176 6.39 -9.52 -12.15
N ARG A 177 6.31 -8.77 -13.24
CA ARG A 177 5.07 -8.55 -14.00
C ARG A 177 4.51 -9.88 -14.48
N ASP A 178 5.35 -10.69 -15.14
CA ASP A 178 4.92 -11.92 -15.79
C ASP A 178 4.45 -12.96 -14.75
N VAL A 179 5.13 -13.05 -13.61
CA VAL A 179 4.67 -13.85 -12.45
C VAL A 179 3.30 -13.38 -11.99
N LYS A 180 3.08 -12.08 -11.76
CA LYS A 180 1.78 -11.58 -11.29
C LYS A 180 0.65 -11.83 -12.28
N LEU A 181 0.90 -11.68 -13.58
CA LEU A 181 -0.11 -11.93 -14.60
C LEU A 181 -0.47 -13.42 -14.66
N ARG A 182 0.53 -14.30 -14.65
CA ARG A 182 0.34 -15.76 -14.60
C ARG A 182 -0.46 -16.17 -13.35
N LEU A 183 -0.10 -15.65 -12.17
CA LEU A 183 -0.80 -15.97 -10.93
C LEU A 183 -2.23 -15.44 -10.92
N ALA A 184 -2.47 -14.24 -11.46
CA ALA A 184 -3.81 -13.67 -11.51
C ALA A 184 -4.73 -14.48 -12.44
N GLU A 185 -4.19 -15.04 -13.51
CA GLU A 185 -4.92 -15.96 -14.39
C GLU A 185 -5.18 -17.31 -13.70
N ALA A 186 -4.15 -17.91 -13.09
CA ALA A 186 -4.26 -19.19 -12.40
C ALA A 186 -5.26 -19.17 -11.23
N HIS A 187 -5.36 -18.04 -10.53
CA HIS A 187 -6.22 -17.87 -9.36
C HIS A 187 -7.45 -16.99 -9.64
N ALA A 188 -7.85 -16.82 -10.91
CA ALA A 188 -8.96 -15.94 -11.30
C ALA A 188 -10.33 -16.34 -10.69
N ALA A 189 -10.48 -17.62 -10.32
CA ALA A 189 -11.69 -18.18 -9.69
C ALA A 189 -11.64 -18.14 -8.15
N ASP A 190 -10.51 -17.76 -7.55
CA ASP A 190 -10.36 -17.64 -6.10
C ASP A 190 -10.93 -16.28 -5.62
N PRO A 191 -12.03 -16.27 -4.84
CA PRO A 191 -12.61 -15.02 -4.35
C PRO A 191 -11.77 -14.33 -3.27
N THR A 192 -10.85 -15.04 -2.58
CA THR A 192 -10.05 -14.47 -1.47
C THR A 192 -8.69 -13.94 -1.94
N PHE A 193 -8.17 -14.44 -3.07
CA PHE A 193 -6.83 -14.12 -3.58
C PHE A 193 -5.69 -14.54 -2.62
N GLU A 194 -5.95 -15.44 -1.67
CA GLU A 194 -4.95 -15.91 -0.71
C GLU A 194 -3.90 -16.79 -1.40
N ALA A 195 -4.32 -17.74 -2.24
CA ALA A 195 -3.40 -18.60 -2.98
C ALA A 195 -2.49 -17.80 -3.94
N TYR A 196 -3.04 -16.74 -4.55
CA TYR A 196 -2.26 -15.77 -5.31
C TYR A 196 -1.21 -15.05 -4.45
N ALA A 197 -1.54 -14.70 -3.21
CA ALA A 197 -0.64 -13.97 -2.32
C ALA A 197 0.53 -14.85 -1.86
N ASP A 198 0.24 -16.10 -1.51
CA ASP A 198 1.23 -17.08 -1.03
C ASP A 198 2.25 -17.46 -2.11
N GLU A 199 1.79 -17.86 -3.30
CA GLU A 199 2.70 -18.27 -4.40
C GLU A 199 3.56 -17.08 -4.88
N LYS A 200 3.03 -15.86 -4.81
CA LYS A 200 3.79 -14.64 -5.11
C LYS A 200 4.87 -14.37 -4.06
N GLN A 201 4.65 -14.75 -2.80
CA GLN A 201 5.58 -14.48 -1.71
C GLN A 201 6.91 -15.23 -1.90
N GLU A 202 6.87 -16.46 -2.42
CA GLU A 202 8.08 -17.24 -2.76
C GLU A 202 8.95 -16.51 -3.79
N PHE A 203 8.34 -15.95 -4.83
CA PHE A 203 9.06 -15.15 -5.82
C PHE A 203 9.67 -13.88 -5.20
N VAL A 204 8.89 -13.17 -4.38
CA VAL A 204 9.35 -11.94 -3.70
C VAL A 204 10.57 -12.23 -2.80
N ASN A 205 10.56 -13.35 -2.08
CA ASN A 205 11.69 -13.78 -1.25
C ASN A 205 12.96 -14.01 -2.09
N GLY A 206 12.82 -14.64 -3.27
CA GLY A 206 13.93 -14.81 -4.20
C GLY A 206 14.52 -13.50 -4.75
N VAL A 207 13.68 -12.46 -4.90
CA VAL A 207 14.12 -11.13 -5.35
C VAL A 207 14.96 -10.42 -4.30
N PHE A 208 14.65 -10.57 -3.01
CA PHE A 208 15.39 -9.86 -1.96
C PHE A 208 16.89 -10.18 -1.94
N ALA A 209 17.28 -11.44 -2.14
CA ALA A 209 18.70 -11.81 -2.21
C ALA A 209 19.45 -11.09 -3.35
N ARG A 210 18.78 -10.85 -4.49
CA ARG A 210 19.36 -10.09 -5.61
C ARG A 210 19.35 -8.58 -5.33
N ALA A 211 18.27 -8.08 -4.72
CA ALA A 211 18.14 -6.69 -4.32
C ALA A 211 19.22 -6.27 -3.30
N GLU A 212 19.56 -7.12 -2.34
CA GLU A 212 20.63 -6.83 -1.37
C GLU A 212 22.01 -6.74 -2.04
N LYS A 213 22.29 -7.65 -2.99
CA LYS A 213 23.53 -7.59 -3.79
C LYS A 213 23.60 -6.30 -4.59
N TRP A 214 22.49 -5.88 -5.20
CA TRP A 214 22.40 -4.61 -5.90
C TRP A 214 22.61 -3.42 -4.96
N ALA A 215 22.01 -3.44 -3.77
CA ALA A 215 22.18 -2.37 -2.79
C ALA A 215 23.64 -2.23 -2.35
N ALA A 216 24.30 -3.35 -2.05
CA ALA A 216 25.72 -3.36 -1.71
C ALA A 216 26.60 -2.85 -2.87
N ALA A 217 26.32 -3.26 -4.11
CA ALA A 217 27.10 -2.88 -5.28
C ALA A 217 26.94 -1.39 -5.67
N THR A 218 25.77 -0.81 -5.38
CA THR A 218 25.44 0.58 -5.73
C THR A 218 25.61 1.58 -4.59
N GLY A 219 25.83 1.08 -3.37
CA GLY A 219 25.81 1.90 -2.16
C GLY A 219 24.42 2.45 -1.84
N TRP A 220 23.36 1.74 -2.24
CA TRP A 220 21.99 2.18 -2.00
C TRP A 220 21.71 2.33 -0.51
N THR A 221 21.14 3.48 -0.14
CA THR A 221 20.58 3.76 1.17
C THR A 221 19.20 4.40 0.99
N PRO A 222 18.18 3.97 1.74
CA PRO A 222 16.81 4.48 1.59
C PRO A 222 16.59 5.89 2.10
#